data_AF-A0A0S8AC40-F1
#
_entry.id   AF-A0A0S8AC40-F1
#
_cell.length_a   1.000
_cell.length_b   1.000
_cell.length_c   1.000
_cell.angle_alpha   90.00
_cell.angle_beta   90.00
_cell.angle_gamma   90.00
#
_symmetry.space_group_name_H-M   'P 1'
#
loop_
_entity.id
_entity.type
_entity.pdbx_description
1 polymer ?
#
loop_
_entity_poly.entity_id
_entity_poly.type
_entity_poly.pdbx_seq_one_letter_code
_entity_poly.pdbx_strand_id
1 'polypeptide(L)'
;MLVPVSLGAQQATKAKIQEAMTAAPQEISGAATIMDWDQTVLRKGTNGWTCMPTPPTMAGSAPMCLDEQWLGWAHAWQTRTAPTTSGIG
;
A
#
# COMPACT_ATOMS: atom_id res chain seq x y z
N MET A 1 -18.57 -26.05 13.29
CA MET A 1 -19.27 -24.88 12.71
C MET A 1 -18.20 -23.87 12.31
N LEU A 2 -17.85 -23.82 11.03
CA LEU A 2 -16.90 -22.83 10.49
C LEU A 2 -17.62 -21.48 10.51
N VAL A 3 -17.29 -20.62 11.47
CA VAL A 3 -17.78 -19.24 11.49
C VAL A 3 -17.23 -18.58 10.22
N PRO A 4 -18.07 -18.09 9.29
CA PRO A 4 -17.57 -17.41 8.11
C PRO A 4 -16.80 -16.18 8.59
N VAL A 5 -15.58 -16.01 8.09
CA VAL A 5 -14.88 -14.72 8.17
C VAL A 5 -15.90 -13.64 7.81
N SER A 6 -16.15 -12.75 8.76
CA SER A 6 -17.29 -11.84 8.76
C SER A 6 -17.28 -10.96 7.51
N LEU A 7 -18.42 -10.87 6.81
CA LEU A 7 -18.59 -10.02 5.61
C LEU A 7 -18.05 -8.59 5.79
N GLY A 8 -18.11 -8.06 7.02
CA GLY A 8 -17.56 -6.76 7.38
C GLY A 8 -16.05 -6.65 7.17
N ALA A 9 -15.27 -7.70 7.48
CA ALA A 9 -13.83 -7.71 7.28
C ALA A 9 -13.47 -7.73 5.78
N GLN A 10 -14.19 -8.52 4.98
CA GLN A 10 -14.01 -8.53 3.52
C GLN A 10 -14.37 -7.19 2.87
N GLN A 11 -15.45 -6.55 3.31
CA GLN A 11 -15.83 -5.24 2.81
C GLN A 11 -14.78 -4.17 3.18
N ALA A 12 -14.25 -4.21 4.40
CA ALA A 12 -13.18 -3.31 4.83
C ALA A 12 -11.90 -3.52 4.00
N THR A 13 -11.49 -4.77 3.75
CA THR A 13 -10.35 -5.08 2.89
C THR A 13 -10.57 -4.56 1.47
N LYS A 14 -11.75 -4.77 0.88
CA LYS A 14 -12.07 -4.27 -0.45
C LYS A 14 -12.02 -2.75 -0.51
N ALA A 15 -12.55 -2.05 0.49
CA ALA A 15 -12.51 -0.60 0.57
C ALA A 15 -11.06 -0.07 0.61
N LYS A 16 -10.19 -0.68 1.43
CA LYS A 16 -8.76 -0.35 1.48
C LYS A 16 -8.07 -0.56 0.13
N ILE A 17 -8.38 -1.67 -0.56
CA ILE A 17 -7.81 -1.94 -1.89
C ILE A 17 -8.23 -0.87 -2.89
N GLN A 18 -9.53 -0.52 -2.92
CA GLN A 18 -10.03 0.48 -3.86
C GLN A 18 -9.45 1.87 -3.59
N GLU A 19 -9.33 2.26 -2.32
CA GLU A 19 -8.69 3.54 -1.96
C GLU A 19 -7.21 3.54 -2.34
N ALA A 20 -6.45 2.49 -2.00
CA ALA A 20 -5.05 2.39 -2.39
C ALA A 20 -4.82 2.48 -3.90
N MET A 21 -5.77 1.96 -4.70
CA MET A 21 -5.69 2.01 -6.16
C MET A 21 -5.85 3.43 -6.74
N THR A 22 -6.39 4.40 -5.99
CA THR A 22 -6.52 5.79 -6.48
C THR A 22 -5.21 6.57 -6.39
N ALA A 23 -4.19 6.04 -5.70
CA ALA A 23 -2.89 6.68 -5.53
C ALA A 23 -2.02 6.74 -6.81
N ALA A 24 -2.39 6.00 -7.86
CA ALA A 24 -1.66 6.00 -9.13
C ALA A 24 -2.60 5.66 -10.31
N PRO A 25 -2.20 5.95 -11.57
CA PRO A 25 -2.91 5.49 -12.76
C PRO A 25 -3.16 3.98 -12.74
N GLN A 26 -4.24 3.53 -13.40
CA GLN A 26 -4.68 2.14 -13.39
C GLN A 26 -3.60 1.18 -13.90
N GLU A 27 -2.76 1.62 -14.83
CA GLU A 27 -1.65 0.86 -15.40
C GLU A 27 -0.60 0.50 -14.34
N ILE A 28 -0.42 1.37 -13.33
CA ILE A 28 0.49 1.14 -12.21
C ILE A 28 -0.27 0.44 -11.08
N SER A 29 -1.34 1.04 -10.57
CA SER A 29 -2.04 0.53 -9.40
C SER A 29 -2.77 -0.79 -9.64
N GLY A 30 -3.11 -1.11 -10.89
CA GLY A 30 -3.73 -2.37 -11.29
C GLY A 30 -2.79 -3.57 -11.13
N ALA A 31 -1.49 -3.37 -11.34
CA ALA A 31 -0.45 -4.40 -11.21
C ALA A 31 0.43 -4.24 -9.95
N ALA A 32 0.21 -3.19 -9.15
CA ALA A 32 0.92 -2.95 -7.90
C ALA A 32 0.51 -3.92 -6.79
N THR A 33 1.46 -4.18 -5.88
CA THR A 33 1.16 -4.78 -4.59
C THR A 33 0.34 -3.79 -3.78
N ILE A 34 -0.77 -4.23 -3.20
CA ILE A 34 -1.58 -3.42 -2.30
C ILE A 34 -1.33 -3.91 -0.88
N MET A 35 -0.82 -3.03 -0.05
CA MET A 35 -0.39 -3.33 1.32
C MET A 35 -1.05 -2.36 2.30
N ASP A 36 -1.39 -2.85 3.48
CA ASP A 36 -1.87 -2.02 4.58
C ASP A 36 -0.69 -1.56 5.47
N TRP A 37 -0.95 -0.58 6.34
CA TRP A 37 0.07 0.04 7.20
C TRP A 37 0.64 -0.89 8.27
N ASP A 38 -0.05 -1.99 8.58
CA ASP A 38 0.43 -3.07 9.44
C ASP A 38 1.27 -4.12 8.68
N GLN A 39 1.66 -3.82 7.44
CA GLN A 39 2.38 -4.69 6.50
C GLN A 39 1.57 -5.88 5.98
N THR A 40 0.26 -5.94 6.23
CA THR A 40 -0.61 -6.95 5.64
C THR A 40 -0.73 -6.72 4.13
N VAL A 41 -0.34 -7.73 3.34
CA VAL A 41 -0.55 -7.71 1.89
C VAL A 41 -2.02 -8.02 1.60
N LEU A 42 -2.77 -7.01 1.13
CA LEU A 42 -4.18 -7.15 0.76
C LEU A 42 -4.34 -7.72 -0.65
N ARG A 43 -3.41 -7.43 -1.56
CA ARG A 43 -3.34 -7.99 -2.92
C ARG A 43 -1.90 -7.98 -3.40
N LYS A 44 -1.40 -9.11 -3.92
CA LYS A 44 -0.04 -9.16 -4.48
C LYS A 44 -0.02 -8.59 -5.90
N GLY A 45 1.01 -7.80 -6.22
CA GLY A 45 1.29 -7.27 -7.55
C GLY A 45 2.54 -7.85 -8.20
N THR A 46 2.85 -7.37 -9.40
CA THR A 46 3.88 -7.91 -10.30
C THR A 46 4.77 -6.84 -10.95
N ASN A 47 4.54 -5.54 -10.72
CA ASN A 47 5.25 -4.46 -11.40
C ASN A 47 6.26 -3.68 -10.53
N GLY A 48 6.56 -4.14 -9.31
CA GLY A 48 7.51 -3.48 -8.40
C GLY A 48 6.94 -2.27 -7.65
N TRP A 49 5.68 -1.88 -7.88
CA TRP A 49 5.02 -0.82 -7.14
C TRP A 49 4.27 -1.38 -5.93
N THR A 50 4.22 -0.60 -4.85
CA THR A 50 3.36 -0.86 -3.70
C THR A 50 2.48 0.34 -3.42
N CYS A 51 1.16 0.14 -3.50
CA CYS A 51 0.19 1.14 -3.09
C CYS A 51 -0.40 0.81 -1.71
N MET A 52 -0.62 1.83 -0.91
CA MET A 52 -1.16 1.77 0.45
C MET A 52 -2.38 2.69 0.57
N PRO A 53 -3.41 2.31 1.34
CA PRO A 53 -4.55 3.17 1.62
C PRO A 53 -4.12 4.37 2.48
N THR A 54 -5.04 5.26 2.79
CA THR A 54 -4.75 6.37 3.71
C THR A 54 -4.33 5.83 5.09
N PRO A 55 -3.26 6.36 5.72
CA PRO A 55 -2.89 5.98 7.07
C PRO A 55 -4.05 6.15 8.05
N PRO A 56 -4.28 5.21 8.98
CA PRO A 56 -5.39 5.31 9.93
C PRO A 56 -5.26 6.50 10.89
N THR A 57 -4.06 7.08 11.00
CA THR A 57 -3.77 8.26 11.83
C THR A 57 -4.06 9.58 11.13
N MET A 58 -4.44 9.56 9.84
CA MET A 58 -4.67 10.76 9.05
C MET A 58 -6.17 11.00 8.83
N ALA A 59 -6.58 12.27 8.88
CA ALA A 59 -7.92 12.68 8.46
C ALA A 59 -7.92 13.03 6.95
N GLY A 60 -8.97 12.64 6.24
CA GLY A 60 -9.08 12.83 4.78
C GLY A 60 -8.66 11.59 3.99
N SER A 61 -8.42 11.75 2.69
CA SER A 61 -7.91 10.69 1.82
C SER A 61 -6.54 11.10 1.27
N ALA A 62 -5.52 10.29 1.56
CA ALA A 62 -4.15 10.44 1.12
C ALA A 62 -3.51 9.06 0.91
N PRO A 63 -4.03 8.27 -0.03
CA PRO A 63 -3.40 7.00 -0.39
C PRO A 63 -2.09 7.29 -1.12
N MET A 64 -1.13 6.36 -1.02
CA MET A 64 0.20 6.54 -1.60
C MET A 64 0.59 5.32 -2.41
N CYS A 65 1.28 5.53 -3.52
CA CYS A 65 1.88 4.45 -4.29
C CYS A 65 3.35 4.77 -4.55
N LEU A 66 4.21 3.83 -4.17
CA LEU A 66 5.65 4.01 -4.17
C LEU A 66 6.28 2.80 -4.87
N ASP A 67 7.27 3.04 -5.73
CA ASP A 67 8.13 1.98 -6.24
C ASP A 67 9.13 1.50 -5.18
N GLU A 68 9.93 0.50 -5.53
CA GLU A 68 10.92 -0.10 -4.63
C GLU A 68 11.96 0.91 -4.10
N GLN A 69 12.34 1.92 -4.90
CA GLN A 69 13.32 2.92 -4.48
C GLN A 69 12.71 3.89 -3.47
N TRP A 70 11.51 4.40 -3.75
CA TRP A 70 10.81 5.31 -2.85
C TRP A 70 10.34 4.61 -1.56
N LEU A 71 9.99 3.33 -1.62
CA LEU A 71 9.74 2.52 -0.42
C LEU A 71 10.99 2.38 0.44
N GLY A 72 12.14 2.07 -0.17
CA GLY A 72 13.41 2.00 0.53
C GLY A 72 13.79 3.32 1.20
N TRP A 73 13.60 4.43 0.48
CA TRP A 73 13.79 5.77 1.04
C TRP A 73 12.83 6.07 2.20
N ALA A 74 11.53 5.77 2.04
CA ALA A 74 10.53 6.01 3.08
C ALA A 74 10.84 5.20 4.35
N HIS A 75 11.28 3.95 4.20
CA HIS A 75 11.72 3.12 5.32
C HIS A 75 12.95 3.70 6.03
N ALA A 76 13.96 4.15 5.27
CA ALA A 76 15.16 4.76 5.83
C ALA A 76 14.82 6.05 6.60
N TRP A 77 13.94 6.88 6.04
CA TRP A 77 13.43 8.09 6.70
C TRP A 77 12.72 7.76 8.03
N GLN A 78 11.81 6.79 8.03
CA GLN A 78 11.08 6.37 9.24
C GLN A 78 12.01 5.79 10.32
N THR A 79 13.02 5.03 9.91
CA THR A 79 13.98 4.38 10.82
C THR A 79 15.16 5.27 11.21
N ARG A 80 15.24 6.49 10.69
CA ARG A 80 16.38 7.42 10.87
C ARG A 80 17.71 6.81 10.45
N THR A 81 17.70 6.03 9.38
CA THR A 81 18.90 5.44 8.78
C THR A 81 19.24 6.14 7.46
N ALA A 82 20.45 5.93 6.95
CA ALA A 82 20.85 6.47 5.66
C ALA A 82 20.10 5.74 4.53
N PRO A 83 19.42 6.45 3.61
CA PRO A 83 18.77 5.81 2.47
C PRO A 83 19.82 5.30 1.48
N THR A 84 19.64 4.09 0.98
CA THR A 84 20.38 3.60 -0.19
C THR A 84 19.68 4.09 -1.45
N THR A 85 20.32 5.01 -2.18
CA THR A 85 19.79 5.56 -3.44
C THR A 85 20.47 4.90 -4.64
N SER A 86 19.71 4.16 -5.45
CA SER A 86 20.23 3.55 -6.69
C SER A 86 19.63 4.15 -7.98
N GLY A 87 18.68 5.09 -7.82
CA GLY A 87 17.99 5.82 -8.89
C GLY A 87 16.94 6.77 -8.31
N ILE A 88 16.17 7.44 -9.17
CA ILE A 88 15.11 8.39 -8.78
C ILE A 88 13.69 7.78 -8.72
N GLY A 89 13.56 6.48 -8.99
CA GLY A 89 12.28 5.83 -9.28
C GLY A 89 11.96 5.86 -10.76
#